data_AF-A0A532TNM6-F1
#
_entry.id   AF-A0A532TNM6-F1
#
_cell.length_a   1.000
_cell.length_b   1.000
_cell.length_c   1.000
_cell.angle_alpha   90.00
_cell.angle_beta   90.00
_cell.angle_gamma   90.00
#
_symmetry.space_group_name_H-M   'P 1'
#
loop_
_entity.id
_entity.type
_entity.pdbx_description
1 polymer ?
#
loop_
_entity_poly.entity_id
_entity_poly.type
_entity_poly.pdbx_seq_one_letter_code
_entity_poly.pdbx_strand_id
1 'polypeptide(L)'
;MSKRLKKELQVTIDEKLGQLFFGEKKKDLRLLMLRPIDLIEFSEFAGANADDILVWVGKTLGRSYMDKFFDSKDWSTVPMATRKEVALGNLEALELMGFGEITGVFKKNHILFKVSDSLASEEKENIMAKNLCLLYQGLFSGMLETLQIDADGEEIKCVLLGNEQCVFKFDLIAEELEDRLVDEGSEEKVSDFLSTI
;
A
#
# COMPACT_ATOMS: atom_id res chain seq x y z
N MET A 1 4.83 -3.17 19.83
CA MET A 1 5.85 -3.18 18.76
C MET A 1 5.87 -1.89 17.94
N SER A 2 4.72 -1.28 17.62
CA SER A 2 4.62 0.00 16.87
C SER A 2 5.55 1.14 17.37
N LYS A 3 5.68 1.37 18.69
CA LYS A 3 6.58 2.42 19.22
C LYS A 3 8.08 2.19 18.96
N ARG A 4 8.50 0.96 18.66
CA ARG A 4 9.92 0.62 18.37
C ARG A 4 10.24 0.88 16.90
N LEU A 5 9.30 0.55 16.00
CA LEU A 5 9.37 0.86 14.57
C LEU A 5 9.55 2.37 14.31
N LYS A 6 8.79 3.24 15.00
CA LYS A 6 8.88 4.71 14.81
C LYS A 6 10.24 5.35 15.08
N LYS A 7 11.09 4.76 15.93
CA LYS A 7 12.43 5.29 16.22
C LYS A 7 13.51 4.74 15.29
N GLU A 8 13.27 3.58 14.68
CA GLU A 8 14.21 2.87 13.83
C GLU A 8 13.92 3.09 12.34
N LEU A 9 12.72 3.55 11.98
CA LEU A 9 12.29 3.81 10.61
C LEU A 9 12.28 5.30 10.30
N GLN A 10 13.34 5.77 9.64
CA GLN A 10 13.43 7.12 9.09
C GLN A 10 14.17 7.07 7.75
N VAL A 11 13.83 8.00 6.85
CA VAL A 11 14.60 8.20 5.62
C VAL A 11 15.92 8.89 6.00
N THR A 12 17.04 8.24 5.69
CA THR A 12 18.39 8.72 5.97
C THR A 12 19.15 8.95 4.67
N ILE A 13 19.90 10.05 4.60
CA ILE A 13 20.75 10.39 3.46
C ILE A 13 22.21 10.16 3.85
N ASP A 14 22.90 9.26 3.15
CA ASP A 14 24.36 9.16 3.22
C ASP A 14 24.97 10.00 2.10
N GLU A 15 25.31 11.25 2.42
CA GLU A 15 25.89 12.20 1.46
C GLU A 15 27.23 11.73 0.89
N LYS A 16 27.99 10.91 1.63
CA LYS A 16 29.29 10.41 1.15
C LYS A 16 29.11 9.35 0.07
N LEU A 17 28.07 8.54 0.18
CA LEU A 17 27.73 7.50 -0.79
C LEU A 17 26.76 8.00 -1.87
N GLY A 18 26.12 9.15 -1.67
CA GLY A 18 25.04 9.65 -2.54
C GLY A 18 23.83 8.71 -2.51
N GLN A 19 23.52 8.13 -1.34
CA GLN A 19 22.51 7.08 -1.20
C GLN A 19 21.44 7.47 -0.19
N LEU A 20 20.19 7.09 -0.49
CA LEU A 20 19.04 7.21 0.39
C LEU A 20 18.70 5.83 0.96
N PHE A 21 18.32 5.80 2.23
CA PHE A 21 17.99 4.57 2.94
C PHE A 21 16.76 4.74 3.81
N PHE A 22 16.03 3.65 4.00
CA PHE A 22 14.99 3.55 5.01
C PHE A 22 15.45 2.60 6.12
N GLY A 23 15.73 3.15 7.31
CA GLY A 23 16.17 2.38 8.49
C GLY A 23 17.60 2.66 9.01
N GLU A 24 18.22 1.64 9.63
CA GLU A 24 19.64 1.61 10.02
C GLU A 24 20.56 0.86 9.02
N LYS A 25 21.68 1.50 8.62
CA LYS A 25 22.72 1.12 7.61
C LYS A 25 23.00 -0.36 7.27
N LYS A 26 22.71 -1.32 8.16
CA LYS A 26 22.92 -2.77 7.96
C LYS A 26 21.64 -3.57 7.72
N LYS A 27 20.46 -3.01 7.99
CA LYS A 27 19.12 -3.57 7.71
C LYS A 27 18.40 -2.80 6.58
N ASP A 28 19.07 -1.85 5.94
CA ASP A 28 18.42 -0.84 5.11
C ASP A 28 17.87 -1.30 3.78
N LEU A 29 16.70 -0.77 3.48
CA LEU A 29 16.16 -0.71 2.14
C LEU A 29 16.71 0.55 1.46
N ARG A 30 17.48 0.36 0.39
CA ARG A 30 18.00 1.48 -0.41
C ARG A 30 16.83 2.10 -1.18
N LEU A 31 16.69 3.41 -1.08
CA LEU A 31 15.65 4.17 -1.74
C LEU A 31 16.19 4.88 -2.98
N LEU A 32 15.28 5.11 -3.92
CA LEU A 32 15.46 6.02 -5.05
C LEU A 32 14.26 6.97 -5.06
N MET A 33 14.52 8.26 -5.15
CA MET A 33 13.46 9.25 -5.37
C MET A 33 13.14 9.32 -6.85
N LEU A 34 11.86 9.14 -7.17
CA LEU A 34 11.29 9.30 -8.51
C LEU A 34 10.19 10.34 -8.43
N ARG A 35 9.98 11.09 -9.51
CA ARG A 35 8.80 11.97 -9.61
C ARG A 35 7.62 11.13 -10.15
N PRO A 36 6.38 11.42 -9.73
CA PRO A 36 5.21 10.71 -10.26
C PRO A 36 5.13 10.70 -11.79
N ILE A 37 5.49 11.81 -12.44
CA ILE A 37 5.54 11.90 -13.91
C ILE A 37 6.47 10.87 -14.56
N ASP A 38 7.57 10.49 -13.91
CA ASP A 38 8.52 9.53 -14.49
C ASP A 38 7.87 8.12 -14.62
N LEU A 39 6.96 7.77 -13.70
CA LEU A 39 6.18 6.53 -13.76
C LEU A 39 5.05 6.60 -14.78
N ILE A 40 4.46 7.79 -14.96
CA ILE A 40 3.45 8.01 -15.99
C ILE A 40 4.08 7.87 -17.38
N GLU A 41 5.21 8.54 -17.63
CA GLU A 41 5.95 8.43 -18.90
C GLU A 41 6.38 6.98 -19.19
N PHE A 42 6.83 6.24 -18.16
CA PHE A 42 7.10 4.81 -18.29
C PHE A 42 5.88 4.04 -18.80
N SER A 43 4.70 4.35 -18.26
CA SER A 43 3.46 3.67 -18.65
C SER A 43 3.10 3.93 -20.10
N GLU A 44 3.28 5.17 -20.58
CA GLU A 44 3.07 5.51 -21.98
C GLU A 44 4.01 4.73 -22.90
N PHE A 45 5.28 4.58 -22.50
CA PHE A 45 6.25 3.77 -23.24
C PHE A 45 5.92 2.27 -23.24
N ALA A 46 5.47 1.73 -22.11
CA ALA A 46 5.12 0.31 -21.98
C ALA A 46 3.81 -0.05 -22.71
N GLY A 47 2.96 0.93 -23.00
CA GLY A 47 1.72 0.76 -23.76
C GLY A 47 0.73 -0.15 -23.04
N ALA A 48 0.09 -1.07 -23.77
CA ALA A 48 -0.98 -1.91 -23.26
C ALA A 48 -0.57 -2.84 -22.09
N ASN A 49 0.73 -3.07 -21.87
CA ASN A 49 1.23 -3.91 -20.77
C ASN A 49 1.53 -3.10 -19.50
N ALA A 50 1.40 -1.78 -19.53
CA ALA A 50 1.78 -0.92 -18.41
C ALA A 50 1.07 -1.31 -17.12
N ASP A 51 -0.23 -1.61 -17.19
CA ASP A 51 -1.06 -1.91 -16.04
C ASP A 51 -0.55 -3.15 -15.28
N ASP A 52 -0.35 -4.26 -15.99
CA ASP A 52 0.18 -5.51 -15.42
C ASP A 52 1.59 -5.31 -14.83
N ILE A 53 2.45 -4.56 -15.53
CA ILE A 53 3.81 -4.29 -15.07
C ILE A 53 3.77 -3.47 -13.78
N LEU A 54 2.93 -2.45 -13.68
CA LEU A 54 2.84 -1.60 -12.50
C LEU A 54 2.30 -2.35 -11.29
N VAL A 55 1.27 -3.17 -11.48
CA VAL A 55 0.77 -4.06 -10.41
C VAL A 55 1.87 -5.03 -9.97
N TRP A 56 2.58 -5.64 -10.91
CA TRP A 56 3.68 -6.57 -10.61
C TRP A 56 4.86 -5.89 -9.89
N VAL A 57 5.23 -4.68 -10.32
CA VAL A 57 6.28 -3.88 -9.67
C VAL A 57 5.84 -3.50 -8.26
N GLY A 58 4.62 -2.98 -8.09
CA GLY A 58 4.06 -2.65 -6.77
C GLY A 58 4.07 -3.86 -5.84
N LYS A 59 3.63 -5.01 -6.33
CA LYS A 59 3.64 -6.28 -5.60
C LYS A 59 5.03 -6.71 -5.17
N THR A 60 6.00 -6.55 -6.06
CA THR A 60 7.41 -6.84 -5.77
C THR A 60 7.96 -5.89 -4.72
N LEU A 61 7.62 -4.61 -4.78
CA LEU A 61 8.00 -3.61 -3.76
C LEU A 61 7.40 -3.96 -2.40
N GLY A 62 6.10 -4.27 -2.34
CA GLY A 62 5.40 -4.64 -1.10
C GLY A 62 6.03 -5.86 -0.43
N ARG A 63 6.31 -6.92 -1.21
CA ARG A 63 6.99 -8.13 -0.72
C ARG A 63 8.42 -7.81 -0.25
N SER A 64 9.22 -7.17 -1.09
CA SER A 64 10.62 -6.87 -0.77
C SER A 64 10.76 -6.00 0.47
N TYR A 65 9.86 -5.02 0.63
CA TYR A 65 9.78 -4.19 1.82
C TYR A 65 9.48 -5.04 3.07
N MET A 66 8.45 -5.88 3.02
CA MET A 66 8.10 -6.75 4.14
C MET A 66 9.20 -7.76 4.47
N ASP A 67 9.76 -8.43 3.46
CA ASP A 67 10.86 -9.38 3.63
C ASP A 67 12.05 -8.72 4.31
N LYS A 68 12.41 -7.48 3.94
CA LYS A 68 13.56 -6.81 4.55
C LYS A 68 13.44 -6.62 6.07
N PHE A 69 12.23 -6.36 6.56
CA PHE A 69 11.98 -6.13 8.00
C PHE A 69 11.55 -7.40 8.74
N PHE A 70 11.11 -8.44 8.02
CA PHE A 70 10.48 -9.63 8.60
C PHE A 70 11.00 -10.98 8.05
N ASP A 71 12.12 -11.01 7.31
CA ASP A 71 12.75 -12.11 6.51
C ASP A 71 12.89 -13.49 7.20
N SER A 72 12.64 -13.57 8.50
CA SER A 72 12.85 -14.76 9.32
C SER A 72 11.57 -15.34 9.90
N LYS A 73 10.40 -14.80 9.53
CA LYS A 73 9.13 -15.18 10.14
C LYS A 73 8.25 -15.97 9.17
N ASP A 74 7.91 -17.20 9.56
CA ASP A 74 6.86 -17.96 8.90
C ASP A 74 5.49 -17.42 9.32
N TRP A 75 4.89 -16.61 8.46
CA TRP A 75 3.60 -15.95 8.71
C TRP A 75 2.41 -16.91 8.73
N SER A 76 2.53 -18.12 8.16
CA SER A 76 1.43 -19.11 8.14
C SER A 76 1.07 -19.61 9.55
N THR A 77 2.03 -19.55 10.47
CA THR A 77 1.85 -19.96 11.88
C THR A 77 1.47 -18.79 12.80
N VAL A 78 1.43 -17.56 12.27
CA VAL A 78 1.21 -16.34 13.07
C VAL A 78 -0.29 -16.02 13.13
N PRO A 79 -0.84 -15.75 14.33
CA PRO A 79 -2.25 -15.39 14.47
C PRO A 79 -2.65 -14.18 13.63
N MET A 80 -3.86 -14.21 13.07
CA MET A 80 -4.41 -13.13 12.24
C MET A 80 -4.36 -11.75 12.92
N ALA A 81 -4.58 -11.71 14.25
CA ALA A 81 -4.46 -10.48 15.03
C ALA A 81 -3.08 -9.81 14.87
N THR A 82 -1.99 -10.59 14.96
CA THR A 82 -0.63 -10.08 14.79
C THR A 82 -0.35 -9.70 13.34
N ARG A 83 -0.87 -10.46 12.38
CA ARG A 83 -0.74 -10.14 10.94
C ARG A 83 -1.42 -8.81 10.61
N LYS A 84 -2.63 -8.59 11.12
CA LYS A 84 -3.36 -7.31 11.04
C LYS A 84 -2.56 -6.15 11.64
N GLU A 85 -2.06 -6.31 12.87
CA GLU A 85 -1.23 -5.26 13.52
C GLU A 85 0.01 -4.90 12.69
N VAL A 86 0.64 -5.91 12.09
CA VAL A 86 1.80 -5.71 11.23
C VAL A 86 1.39 -5.02 9.94
N ALA A 87 0.30 -5.43 9.28
CA ALA A 87 -0.20 -4.77 8.08
C ALA A 87 -0.44 -3.27 8.33
N LEU A 88 -1.18 -2.93 9.39
CA LEU A 88 -1.48 -1.55 9.77
C LEU A 88 -0.22 -0.76 10.17
N GLY A 89 0.69 -1.37 10.94
CA GLY A 89 1.93 -0.72 11.36
C GLY A 89 2.89 -0.41 10.20
N ASN A 90 2.79 -1.13 9.09
CA ASN A 90 3.60 -0.89 7.90
C ASN A 90 3.04 0.23 7.01
N LEU A 91 1.77 0.62 7.15
CA LEU A 91 1.22 1.75 6.42
C LEU A 91 1.95 3.04 6.79
N GLU A 92 2.23 3.26 8.07
CA GLU A 92 3.01 4.42 8.56
C GLU A 92 4.39 4.52 7.89
N ALA A 93 5.01 3.38 7.56
CA ALA A 93 6.31 3.37 6.89
C ALA A 93 6.22 3.79 5.42
N LEU A 94 5.12 3.41 4.75
CA LEU A 94 4.84 3.87 3.38
C LEU A 94 4.61 5.39 3.36
N GLU A 95 3.91 5.93 4.37
CA GLU A 95 3.73 7.39 4.52
C GLU A 95 5.09 8.11 4.62
N LEU A 96 6.01 7.58 5.45
CA LEU A 96 7.37 8.12 5.59
C LEU A 96 8.19 8.07 4.29
N MET A 97 7.86 7.15 3.38
CA MET A 97 8.49 7.04 2.06
C MET A 97 7.83 7.92 1.00
N GLY A 98 6.79 8.69 1.35
CA GLY A 98 6.14 9.66 0.47
C GLY A 98 4.99 9.09 -0.36
N PHE A 99 4.39 7.97 0.05
CA PHE A 99 3.23 7.39 -0.63
C PHE A 99 1.89 8.06 -0.25
N GLY A 100 1.89 9.24 0.36
CA GLY A 100 0.68 9.90 0.88
C GLY A 100 0.29 9.42 2.28
N GLU A 101 -0.86 9.87 2.78
CA GLU A 101 -1.41 9.43 4.07
C GLU A 101 -2.25 8.16 3.88
N ILE A 102 -1.90 7.08 4.58
CA ILE A 102 -2.41 5.74 4.32
C ILE A 102 -3.04 5.16 5.57
N THR A 103 -4.34 4.86 5.49
CA THR A 103 -5.08 4.20 6.57
C THR A 103 -5.61 2.84 6.13
N GLY A 104 -5.77 1.93 7.07
CA GLY A 104 -6.29 0.58 6.85
C GLY A 104 -7.45 0.27 7.78
N VAL A 105 -8.47 -0.40 7.27
CA VAL A 105 -9.63 -0.86 8.05
C VAL A 105 -9.91 -2.32 7.70
N PHE A 106 -9.91 -3.19 8.71
CA PHE A 106 -10.21 -4.61 8.54
C PHE A 106 -11.68 -4.85 8.86
N LYS A 107 -12.43 -5.33 7.87
CA LYS A 107 -13.83 -5.74 7.97
C LYS A 107 -13.94 -7.25 7.91
N LYS A 108 -15.12 -7.76 8.22
CA LYS A 108 -15.37 -9.20 8.36
C LYS A 108 -14.96 -10.00 7.12
N ASN A 109 -15.25 -9.48 5.94
CA ASN A 109 -15.02 -10.13 4.65
C ASN A 109 -14.05 -9.38 3.73
N HIS A 110 -13.57 -8.20 4.12
CA HIS A 110 -12.70 -7.39 3.26
C HIS A 110 -11.78 -6.47 4.08
N ILE A 111 -10.76 -5.95 3.42
CA ILE A 111 -9.84 -4.94 3.96
C ILE A 111 -9.95 -3.70 3.08
N LEU A 112 -10.00 -2.53 3.69
CA LEU A 112 -9.96 -1.25 2.99
C LEU A 112 -8.64 -0.56 3.29
N PHE A 113 -7.86 -0.24 2.25
CA PHE A 113 -6.78 0.72 2.35
C PHE A 113 -7.22 2.03 1.70
N LYS A 114 -7.01 3.14 2.41
CA LYS A 114 -7.37 4.47 1.93
C LYS A 114 -6.11 5.30 1.84
N VAL A 115 -5.98 6.03 0.74
CA VAL A 115 -4.82 6.89 0.47
C VAL A 115 -5.32 8.31 0.21
N SER A 116 -5.07 9.18 1.19
CA SER A 116 -5.21 10.63 1.03
C SER A 116 -3.89 11.20 0.53
N ASP A 117 -3.94 12.33 -0.18
CA ASP A 117 -2.74 12.93 -0.80
C ASP A 117 -1.90 11.93 -1.60
N SER A 118 -2.60 11.05 -2.34
CA SER A 118 -1.98 10.02 -3.17
C SER A 118 -1.02 10.61 -4.22
N LEU A 119 -0.08 9.81 -4.73
CA LEU A 119 0.81 10.21 -5.82
C LEU A 119 0.05 10.72 -7.06
N ALA A 120 -1.14 10.17 -7.34
CA ALA A 120 -1.99 10.63 -8.45
C ALA A 120 -2.51 12.06 -8.26
N SER A 121 -2.55 12.57 -7.02
CA SER A 121 -2.98 13.93 -6.71
C SER A 121 -2.00 14.99 -7.20
N GLU A 122 -0.72 14.65 -7.41
CA GLU A 122 0.28 15.57 -7.95
C GLU A 122 0.12 15.81 -9.45
N GLU A 123 -0.54 14.88 -10.15
CA GLU A 123 -0.66 14.85 -11.62
C GLU A 123 -2.14 14.82 -12.06
N LYS A 124 -3.05 15.47 -11.31
CA LYS A 124 -4.52 15.38 -11.53
C LYS A 124 -4.99 15.76 -12.94
N GLU A 125 -4.26 16.63 -13.62
CA GLU A 125 -4.59 17.06 -14.99
C GLU A 125 -4.17 16.02 -16.05
N ASN A 126 -3.35 15.03 -15.66
CA ASN A 126 -2.89 13.96 -16.52
C ASN A 126 -3.81 12.74 -16.38
N ILE A 127 -4.51 12.39 -17.46
CA ILE A 127 -5.41 11.22 -17.52
C ILE A 127 -4.69 9.90 -17.20
N MET A 128 -3.37 9.83 -17.39
CA MET A 128 -2.55 8.67 -17.13
C MET A 128 -2.11 8.57 -15.66
N ALA A 129 -2.40 9.57 -14.82
CA ALA A 129 -2.08 9.53 -13.39
C ALA A 129 -2.77 8.36 -12.66
N LYS A 130 -3.85 7.80 -13.23
CA LYS A 130 -4.51 6.58 -12.72
C LYS A 130 -3.55 5.40 -12.60
N ASN A 131 -2.48 5.38 -13.41
CA ASN A 131 -1.48 4.32 -13.40
C ASN A 131 -0.69 4.30 -12.08
N LEU A 132 -0.60 5.45 -11.39
CA LEU A 132 -0.01 5.52 -10.06
C LEU A 132 -0.86 4.78 -9.03
N CYS A 133 -2.19 4.70 -9.22
CA CYS A 133 -3.09 3.91 -8.36
C CYS A 133 -2.83 2.40 -8.47
N LEU A 134 -2.42 1.92 -9.65
CA LEU A 134 -2.06 0.51 -9.86
C LEU A 134 -0.83 0.10 -9.05
N LEU A 135 0.10 1.04 -8.83
CA LEU A 135 1.25 0.80 -7.96
C LEU A 135 0.80 0.56 -6.51
N TYR A 136 -0.16 1.33 -5.99
CA TYR A 136 -0.72 1.13 -4.65
C TYR A 136 -1.43 -0.23 -4.53
N GLN A 137 -2.27 -0.57 -5.52
CA GLN A 137 -2.95 -1.85 -5.55
C GLN A 137 -1.94 -3.01 -5.47
N GLY A 138 -0.92 -2.98 -6.32
CA GLY A 138 0.18 -3.96 -6.28
C GLY A 138 0.89 -3.98 -4.93
N LEU A 139 1.26 -2.81 -4.40
CA LEU A 139 1.96 -2.65 -3.12
C LEU A 139 1.21 -3.32 -1.97
N PHE A 140 -0.08 -3.02 -1.84
CA PHE A 140 -0.94 -3.61 -0.81
C PHE A 140 -1.13 -5.12 -1.02
N SER A 141 -1.34 -5.58 -2.26
CA SER A 141 -1.38 -7.02 -2.57
C SER A 141 -0.11 -7.72 -2.10
N GLY A 142 1.06 -7.18 -2.45
CA GLY A 142 2.35 -7.76 -2.07
C GLY A 142 2.55 -7.84 -0.56
N MET A 143 2.11 -6.81 0.18
CA MET A 143 2.15 -6.81 1.65
C MET A 143 1.24 -7.88 2.25
N LEU A 144 -0.02 -7.95 1.80
CA LEU A 144 -1.00 -8.92 2.32
C LEU A 144 -0.56 -10.36 2.05
N GLU A 145 -0.08 -10.65 0.86
CA GLU A 145 0.42 -11.98 0.51
C GLU A 145 1.64 -12.40 1.34
N THR A 146 2.55 -11.47 1.63
CA THR A 146 3.71 -11.76 2.50
C THR A 146 3.23 -12.16 3.89
N LEU A 147 2.16 -11.51 4.37
CA LEU A 147 1.49 -11.84 5.62
C LEU A 147 0.58 -13.07 5.52
N GLN A 148 0.53 -13.77 4.38
CA GLN A 148 -0.37 -14.91 4.14
C GLN A 148 -1.85 -14.55 4.34
N ILE A 149 -2.23 -13.31 4.03
CA ILE A 149 -3.62 -12.86 3.99
C ILE A 149 -4.08 -12.99 2.54
N ASP A 150 -4.90 -14.00 2.28
CA ASP A 150 -5.40 -14.31 0.94
C ASP A 150 -6.58 -13.39 0.58
N ALA A 151 -6.29 -12.40 -0.27
CA ALA A 151 -7.26 -11.38 -0.66
C ALA A 151 -7.03 -10.92 -2.10
N ASP A 152 -8.12 -10.67 -2.82
CA ASP A 152 -8.09 -10.05 -4.15
C ASP A 152 -8.54 -8.60 -4.07
N GLY A 153 -7.85 -7.72 -4.79
CA GLY A 153 -7.92 -6.29 -4.58
C GLY A 153 -8.25 -5.47 -5.82
N GLU A 154 -9.07 -4.45 -5.66
CA GLU A 154 -9.37 -3.44 -6.69
C GLU A 154 -9.47 -2.03 -6.10
N GLU A 155 -9.26 -1.01 -6.93
CA GLU A 155 -9.57 0.38 -6.58
C GLU A 155 -11.07 0.65 -6.77
N ILE A 156 -11.77 1.03 -5.69
CA ILE A 156 -13.21 1.31 -5.70
C ILE A 156 -13.54 2.81 -5.67
N LYS A 157 -12.57 3.66 -5.28
CA LYS A 157 -12.67 5.13 -5.34
C LYS A 157 -11.33 5.70 -5.73
N CYS A 158 -11.32 6.73 -6.57
CA CYS A 158 -10.11 7.37 -7.08
C CYS A 158 -10.20 8.90 -6.97
N VAL A 159 -9.12 9.56 -6.54
CA VAL A 159 -9.05 11.03 -6.45
C VAL A 159 -9.21 11.72 -7.80
N LEU A 160 -8.80 11.07 -8.89
CA LEU A 160 -8.95 11.59 -10.25
C LEU A 160 -10.41 11.63 -10.71
N LEU A 161 -11.29 10.89 -10.04
CA LEU A 161 -12.74 10.89 -10.27
C LEU A 161 -13.47 11.88 -9.34
N GLY A 162 -12.74 12.78 -8.67
CA GLY A 162 -13.31 13.78 -7.77
C GLY A 162 -13.58 13.29 -6.35
N ASN A 163 -13.10 12.10 -5.97
CA ASN A 163 -13.16 11.64 -4.59
C ASN A 163 -12.09 12.33 -3.74
N GLU A 164 -12.32 12.42 -2.42
CA GLU A 164 -11.36 13.01 -1.48
C GLU A 164 -10.08 12.16 -1.32
N GLN A 165 -10.19 10.84 -1.51
CA GLN A 165 -9.11 9.88 -1.33
C GLN A 165 -9.30 8.69 -2.29
N CYS A 166 -8.20 7.98 -2.57
CA CYS A 166 -8.28 6.67 -3.22
C CYS A 166 -8.66 5.61 -2.18
N VAL A 167 -9.50 4.66 -2.57
CA VAL A 167 -9.90 3.54 -1.70
C VAL A 167 -9.71 2.25 -2.46
N PHE A 168 -8.91 1.35 -1.89
CA PHE A 168 -8.62 0.03 -2.40
C PHE A 168 -9.29 -1.00 -1.50
N LYS A 169 -10.13 -1.85 -2.10
CA LYS A 169 -10.86 -2.90 -1.39
C LYS A 169 -10.24 -4.25 -1.73
N PHE A 170 -9.93 -5.01 -0.70
CA PHE A 170 -9.36 -6.35 -0.77
C PHE A 170 -10.34 -7.35 -0.16
N ASP A 171 -11.04 -8.11 -1.00
CA ASP A 171 -11.98 -9.14 -0.57
C ASP A 171 -11.23 -10.39 -0.12
N LEU A 172 -11.55 -10.90 1.07
CA LEU A 172 -10.92 -12.10 1.63
C LEU A 172 -11.47 -13.35 0.92
N ILE A 173 -10.58 -14.22 0.43
CA ILE A 173 -10.97 -15.34 -0.45
C ILE A 173 -11.36 -16.59 0.36
N ALA A 174 -10.62 -16.90 1.43
CA ALA A 174 -10.73 -18.18 2.14
C ALA A 174 -11.20 -18.06 3.60
N GLU A 175 -11.15 -16.87 4.20
CA GLU A 175 -11.37 -16.68 5.63
C GLU A 175 -12.16 -15.39 5.92
N GLU A 176 -13.17 -15.47 6.79
CA GLU A 176 -13.74 -14.29 7.43
C GLU A 176 -12.98 -13.96 8.72
N LEU A 177 -12.81 -12.68 9.01
CA LEU A 177 -12.23 -12.24 10.27
C LEU A 177 -13.21 -12.50 11.43
N GLU A 178 -12.67 -13.00 12.54
CA GLU A 178 -13.39 -13.07 13.81
C GLU A 178 -13.86 -11.67 14.22
N ASP A 179 -15.06 -11.55 14.83
CA ASP A 179 -15.68 -10.26 15.15
C ASP A 179 -14.77 -9.36 16.01
N ARG A 180 -13.93 -9.94 16.88
CA ARG A 180 -12.95 -9.19 17.70
C ARG A 180 -11.81 -8.53 16.90
N LEU A 181 -11.61 -8.95 15.65
CA LEU A 181 -10.60 -8.44 14.74
C LEU A 181 -11.18 -7.45 13.72
N VAL A 182 -12.49 -7.21 13.75
CA VAL A 182 -13.16 -6.21 12.92
C VAL A 182 -12.97 -4.83 13.56
N ASP A 183 -12.59 -3.85 12.75
CA ASP A 183 -12.48 -2.46 13.22
C ASP A 183 -13.86 -1.78 13.30
N GLU A 184 -14.17 -1.17 14.45
CA GLU A 184 -15.44 -0.48 14.75
C GLU A 184 -15.62 0.86 14.00
N GLY A 185 -14.70 1.24 13.10
CA GLY A 185 -14.75 2.48 12.31
C GLY A 185 -15.65 2.40 11.05
N SER A 186 -16.18 3.53 10.59
CA SER A 186 -17.32 3.58 9.67
C SER A 186 -17.08 3.03 8.26
N GLU A 187 -18.02 2.20 7.81
CA GLU A 187 -18.34 1.92 6.40
C GLU A 187 -19.02 3.12 5.72
N GLU A 188 -18.80 4.36 6.17
CA GLU A 188 -19.63 5.48 5.73
C GLU A 188 -19.46 5.74 4.23
N LYS A 189 -20.48 5.27 3.50
CA LYS A 189 -20.91 5.64 2.15
C LYS A 189 -20.07 5.10 0.98
N VAL A 190 -19.90 3.78 0.89
CA VAL A 190 -19.63 3.14 -0.43
C VAL A 190 -20.95 2.67 -1.06
N SER A 191 -21.89 2.16 -0.27
CA SER A 191 -23.18 1.61 -0.74
C SER A 191 -24.14 2.66 -1.30
N ASP A 192 -24.27 3.83 -0.66
CA ASP A 192 -25.31 4.82 -1.06
C ASP A 192 -25.02 5.53 -2.39
N PHE A 193 -23.81 5.41 -2.94
CA PHE A 193 -23.47 5.96 -4.26
C PHE A 193 -23.87 5.01 -5.39
N LEU A 194 -23.81 3.69 -5.17
CA LEU A 194 -24.17 2.67 -6.16
C LEU A 194 -25.66 2.35 -6.19
N SER A 195 -26.44 2.76 -5.19
CA SER A 195 -27.92 2.68 -5.22
C SER A 195 -28.59 3.85 -5.95
N THR A 196 -27.82 4.78 -6.52
CA THR A 196 -28.35 6.02 -7.14
C THR A 196 -27.94 6.21 -8.60
N ILE A 197 -27.58 5.12 -9.30
CA ILE A 197 -27.51 5.06 -10.78
C ILE A 197 -28.47 4.00 -11.28
#